data_AF-A0ABC8UIG8-F1
#
_entry.id   AF-A0ABC8UIG8-F1
#
_cell.length_a   1.000
_cell.length_b   1.000
_cell.length_c   1.000
_cell.angle_alpha   90.00
_cell.angle_beta   90.00
_cell.angle_gamma   90.00
#
_symmetry.space_group_name_H-M   'P 1'
#
loop_
_entity.id
_entity.type
_entity.pdbx_description
1 polymer ?
#
loop_
_entity_poly.entity_id
_entity_poly.type
_entity_poly.pdbx_seq_one_letter_code
_entity_poly.pdbx_strand_id
1 'polypeptide(L)'
;MSTFLRKVWESVSYRSNSNSNSNYDYTSHCSSTGAFDRLPLDIFIIIVKFLGPKDSAKLCAVCKSWKLIVSDNRLWIYFLQNQREPWDSNFFGETHLRLGYPHRTFPYQMPELSFMHIYGQRAQVPGSVIIEVGSGYCKFGWSKYASPSGRFATFLEFGNIESPIYSRLRHFFATIYSRMQVKTSTQPVVVSVPICHYDDTESAKAARRQLKETIYMALFDMNVPAVCAINQVATLALFAARRTSGIVVNIGFHQTSVVPVFHGQVMRKVGVEVMGMGALKLTGFLREQMQQHNMHFDSLYTVRSLKENLCYVALDYEAELAKDTQASFKVAEALFTLSKERFQTGEILFQPRLAGVRAMGLQQAVALCIDHCQDAELTGDDGWFKTVVLAGGVCVFTGTIR
;
A
#
# COMPACT_ATOMS: atom_id res chain seq x y z
N MET A 1 3.22 -39.76 -5.81
CA MET A 1 2.86 -38.46 -5.19
C MET A 1 1.80 -37.69 -5.98
N SER A 2 1.80 -37.68 -7.33
CA SER A 2 0.72 -37.12 -8.16
C SER A 2 -0.66 -37.79 -7.97
N THR A 3 -0.69 -39.01 -7.45
CA THR A 3 -1.91 -39.77 -7.13
C THR A 3 -2.58 -39.35 -5.83
N PHE A 4 -1.83 -38.79 -4.88
CA PHE A 4 -2.37 -38.38 -3.58
C PHE A 4 -3.12 -37.05 -3.69
N LEU A 5 -2.54 -36.07 -4.38
CA LEU A 5 -3.18 -34.78 -4.69
C LEU A 5 -4.45 -34.95 -5.55
N ARG A 6 -4.46 -35.95 -6.46
CA ARG A 6 -5.63 -36.30 -7.27
C ARG A 6 -6.78 -36.83 -6.42
N LYS A 7 -6.50 -37.71 -5.45
CA LYS A 7 -7.52 -38.24 -4.53
C LYS A 7 -8.11 -37.18 -3.61
N VAL A 8 -7.31 -36.21 -3.16
CA VAL A 8 -7.79 -35.07 -2.36
C VAL A 8 -8.68 -34.15 -3.22
N TRP A 9 -8.31 -33.93 -4.48
CA TRP A 9 -9.11 -33.15 -5.42
C TRP A 9 -10.45 -33.83 -5.77
N GLU A 10 -10.43 -35.13 -6.06
CA GLU A 10 -11.62 -35.94 -6.34
C GLU A 10 -12.58 -36.00 -5.13
N SER A 11 -12.04 -36.04 -3.90
CA SER A 11 -12.84 -35.98 -2.67
C SER A 11 -13.61 -34.67 -2.49
N VAL A 12 -13.14 -33.56 -3.07
CA VAL A 12 -13.78 -32.25 -2.97
C VAL A 12 -14.87 -32.09 -4.02
N SER A 13 -14.72 -32.71 -5.20
CA SER A 13 -15.70 -32.62 -6.29
C SER A 13 -17.00 -33.41 -6.05
N TYR A 14 -17.01 -34.36 -5.12
CA TYR A 14 -18.19 -35.23 -4.86
C TYR A 14 -19.15 -34.73 -3.76
N ARG A 15 -18.94 -33.55 -3.17
CA ARG A 15 -19.88 -32.99 -2.17
C ARG A 15 -20.62 -31.77 -2.70
N SER A 16 -21.55 -32.03 -3.62
CA SER A 16 -22.60 -31.10 -4.02
C SER A 16 -23.91 -31.84 -4.26
N ASN A 17 -24.67 -32.13 -3.18
CA ASN A 17 -26.12 -31.92 -3.07
C ASN A 17 -26.72 -32.71 -1.89
N SER A 18 -27.44 -32.00 -1.01
CA SER A 18 -28.82 -32.26 -0.56
C SER A 18 -29.08 -31.86 0.91
N ASN A 19 -30.34 -31.52 1.16
CA ASN A 19 -30.88 -30.53 2.10
C ASN A 19 -31.02 -30.91 3.60
N SER A 20 -31.09 -29.83 4.40
CA SER A 20 -31.94 -29.53 5.58
C SER A 20 -32.02 -30.46 6.80
N ASN A 21 -31.60 -29.96 7.97
CA ASN A 21 -32.54 -29.50 9.02
C ASN A 21 -31.83 -28.80 10.20
N SER A 22 -32.61 -27.96 10.88
CA SER A 22 -32.31 -27.04 11.98
C SER A 22 -31.71 -27.64 13.26
N ASN A 23 -30.71 -26.98 13.85
CA ASN A 23 -30.77 -26.45 15.22
C ASN A 23 -29.54 -25.56 15.54
N TYR A 24 -29.79 -24.55 16.37
CA TYR A 24 -28.82 -23.57 16.84
C TYR A 24 -27.70 -24.23 17.67
N ASP A 25 -26.45 -24.04 17.25
CA ASP A 25 -25.29 -24.15 18.15
C ASP A 25 -24.17 -23.21 17.69
N TYR A 26 -23.75 -22.32 18.61
CA TYR A 26 -22.58 -21.47 18.48
C TYR A 26 -21.31 -22.34 18.49
N THR A 27 -20.88 -22.79 17.31
CA THR A 27 -19.53 -23.31 17.10
C THR A 27 -18.85 -22.50 16.01
N SER A 28 -17.70 -21.93 16.35
CA SER A 28 -16.81 -21.25 15.41
C SER A 28 -16.63 -22.10 14.17
N HIS A 29 -16.93 -21.57 12.98
CA HIS A 29 -16.63 -22.21 11.70
C HIS A 29 -15.11 -22.38 11.52
N CYS A 30 -14.54 -23.39 12.15
CA CYS A 30 -13.21 -23.88 11.88
C CYS A 30 -13.30 -24.66 10.56
N SER A 31 -12.63 -24.19 9.51
CA SER A 31 -12.49 -24.99 8.30
C SER A 31 -11.75 -26.28 8.62
N SER A 32 -12.27 -27.44 8.22
CA SER A 32 -11.60 -28.72 8.41
C SER A 32 -10.46 -28.88 7.39
N THR A 33 -9.35 -29.52 7.78
CA THR A 33 -8.30 -30.00 6.85
C THR A 33 -8.61 -31.40 6.29
N GLY A 34 -9.80 -31.92 6.59
CA GLY A 34 -10.31 -33.19 6.11
C GLY A 34 -9.70 -34.36 6.89
N ALA A 35 -9.21 -35.37 6.17
CA ALA A 35 -8.58 -36.56 6.77
C ALA A 35 -7.35 -36.23 7.63
N PHE A 36 -6.76 -35.04 7.47
CA PHE A 36 -5.60 -34.56 8.22
C PHE A 36 -5.95 -34.03 9.61
N ASP A 37 -7.22 -33.77 9.92
CA ASP A 37 -7.64 -33.34 11.26
C ASP A 37 -7.35 -34.39 12.34
N ARG A 38 -7.16 -35.65 11.93
CA ARG A 38 -6.84 -36.78 12.82
C ARG A 38 -5.33 -36.90 13.10
N LEU A 39 -4.50 -36.14 12.40
CA LEU A 39 -3.05 -36.20 12.58
C LEU A 39 -2.60 -35.14 13.58
N PRO A 40 -1.65 -35.48 14.48
CA PRO A 40 -0.91 -34.49 15.23
C PRO A 40 -0.27 -33.44 14.32
N LEU A 41 -0.32 -32.16 14.74
CA LEU A 41 0.10 -31.01 13.93
C LEU A 41 1.58 -31.09 13.52
N ASP A 42 2.43 -31.64 14.37
CA ASP A 42 3.85 -31.88 14.12
C ASP A 42 4.07 -32.87 12.97
N ILE A 43 3.34 -33.98 12.95
CA ILE A 43 3.35 -34.94 11.83
C ILE A 43 2.84 -34.25 10.56
N PHE A 44 1.80 -33.42 10.69
CA PHE A 44 1.26 -32.67 9.56
C PHE A 44 2.30 -31.71 8.97
N ILE A 45 3.01 -30.95 9.80
CA ILE A 45 4.09 -30.05 9.35
C ILE A 45 5.21 -30.83 8.68
N ILE A 46 5.56 -32.02 9.17
CA ILE A 46 6.56 -32.91 8.52
C ILE A 46 6.09 -33.31 7.12
N ILE A 47 4.83 -33.70 6.96
CA ILE A 47 4.25 -34.03 5.65
C ILE A 47 4.37 -32.83 4.69
N VAL A 48 4.05 -31.63 5.15
CA VAL A 48 4.16 -30.40 4.35
C VAL A 48 5.62 -30.10 3.99
N LYS A 49 6.57 -30.31 4.91
CA LYS A 49 8.02 -30.20 4.63
C LYS A 49 8.48 -31.15 3.53
N PHE A 50 7.93 -32.35 3.45
CA PHE A 50 8.26 -33.32 2.39
C PHE A 50 7.68 -32.95 1.01
N LEU A 51 6.57 -32.19 0.96
CA LEU A 51 5.98 -31.72 -0.30
C LEU A 51 6.84 -30.64 -0.97
N GLY A 52 7.69 -29.96 -0.22
CA GLY A 52 8.50 -28.85 -0.72
C GLY A 52 7.71 -27.54 -0.87
N PRO A 53 8.42 -26.42 -1.12
CA PRO A 53 7.85 -25.07 -1.04
C PRO A 53 6.74 -24.83 -2.06
N LYS A 54 6.91 -25.26 -3.31
CA LYS A 54 5.95 -25.01 -4.40
C LYS A 54 4.61 -25.69 -4.16
N ASP A 55 4.61 -26.95 -3.76
CA ASP A 55 3.37 -27.68 -3.51
C ASP A 55 2.75 -27.29 -2.17
N SER A 56 3.58 -26.93 -1.18
CA SER A 56 3.09 -26.33 0.07
C SER A 56 2.33 -25.04 -0.17
N ALA A 57 2.84 -24.12 -0.99
CA ALA A 57 2.16 -22.87 -1.33
C ALA A 57 0.76 -23.10 -1.94
N LYS A 58 0.62 -24.09 -2.82
CA LYS A 58 -0.66 -24.40 -3.47
C LYS A 58 -1.73 -24.85 -2.46
N LEU A 59 -1.33 -25.47 -1.36
CA LEU A 59 -2.26 -25.91 -0.31
C LEU A 59 -2.99 -24.73 0.36
N CYS A 60 -2.44 -23.50 0.31
CA CYS A 60 -3.12 -22.29 0.76
C CYS A 60 -4.47 -22.04 0.06
N ALA A 61 -4.66 -22.56 -1.15
CA ALA A 61 -5.89 -22.39 -1.92
C ALA A 61 -6.99 -23.40 -1.53
N VAL A 62 -6.66 -24.43 -0.73
CA VAL A 62 -7.59 -25.54 -0.41
C VAL A 62 -8.65 -25.10 0.61
N CYS A 63 -8.24 -24.60 1.78
CA CYS A 63 -9.15 -24.02 2.77
C CYS A 63 -8.41 -23.09 3.75
N LYS A 64 -9.15 -22.37 4.61
CA LYS A 64 -8.56 -21.43 5.58
C LYS A 64 -7.60 -22.11 6.57
N SER A 65 -7.86 -23.36 6.97
CA SER A 65 -7.00 -24.10 7.91
C SER A 65 -5.71 -24.59 7.26
N TRP A 66 -5.77 -25.06 6.00
CA TRP A 66 -4.55 -25.30 5.22
C TRP A 66 -3.73 -24.02 5.05
N LYS A 67 -4.37 -22.90 4.75
CA LYS A 67 -3.71 -21.60 4.67
C LYS A 67 -3.05 -21.19 5.99
N LEU A 68 -3.67 -21.45 7.13
CA LEU A 68 -3.08 -21.15 8.45
C LEU A 68 -1.81 -21.97 8.70
N ILE A 69 -1.84 -23.27 8.42
CA ILE A 69 -0.70 -24.18 8.61
C ILE A 69 0.45 -23.83 7.66
N VAL A 70 0.14 -23.60 6.39
CA VAL A 70 1.16 -23.24 5.39
C VAL A 70 1.72 -21.84 5.64
N SER A 71 0.99 -20.94 6.29
CA SER A 71 1.52 -19.60 6.63
C SER A 71 2.45 -19.61 7.87
N ASP A 72 2.85 -20.78 8.37
CA ASP A 72 3.79 -20.88 9.49
C ASP A 72 5.21 -20.48 9.05
N ASN A 73 5.81 -19.54 9.78
CA ASN A 73 7.14 -19.02 9.44
C ASN A 73 8.23 -20.09 9.51
N ARG A 74 8.15 -21.04 10.45
CA ARG A 74 9.16 -22.08 10.65
C ARG A 74 9.19 -23.04 9.47
N LEU A 75 8.04 -23.28 8.84
CA LEU A 75 7.95 -24.07 7.61
C LEU A 75 8.72 -23.39 6.47
N TRP A 76 8.52 -22.09 6.25
CA TRP A 76 9.21 -21.36 5.18
C TRP A 76 10.69 -21.13 5.47
N ILE A 77 11.08 -20.90 6.73
CA ILE A 77 12.49 -20.86 7.13
C ILE A 77 13.16 -22.21 6.87
N TYR A 78 12.49 -23.32 7.19
CA TYR A 78 13.01 -24.66 6.89
C TYR A 78 13.23 -24.86 5.39
N PHE A 79 12.29 -24.42 4.54
CA PHE A 79 12.48 -24.47 3.10
C PHE A 79 13.69 -23.65 2.67
N LEU A 80 13.78 -22.39 3.09
CA LEU A 80 14.89 -21.49 2.74
C LEU A 80 16.26 -22.06 3.12
N GLN A 81 16.38 -22.67 4.31
CA GLN A 81 17.65 -23.21 4.81
C GLN A 81 18.08 -24.52 4.13
N ASN A 82 17.12 -25.34 3.68
CA ASN A 82 17.39 -26.65 3.09
C ASN A 82 17.27 -26.67 1.56
N GLN A 83 17.36 -25.50 0.91
CA GLN A 83 17.16 -25.36 -0.53
C GLN A 83 18.27 -25.99 -1.39
N ARG A 84 17.83 -26.76 -2.39
CA ARG A 84 18.61 -27.14 -3.58
C ARG A 84 18.03 -26.59 -4.90
N GLU A 85 16.95 -25.80 -4.84
CA GLU A 85 16.11 -25.38 -5.98
C GLU A 85 16.10 -23.85 -6.21
N PRO A 86 15.63 -23.37 -7.40
CA PRO A 86 15.79 -21.98 -7.82
C PRO A 86 14.83 -20.96 -7.17
N TRP A 87 15.01 -19.70 -7.57
CA TRP A 87 14.52 -18.44 -6.99
C TRP A 87 13.02 -18.37 -6.67
N ASP A 88 12.18 -19.15 -7.35
CA ASP A 88 10.73 -19.20 -7.13
C ASP A 88 10.37 -19.50 -5.67
N SER A 89 11.20 -20.29 -4.98
CA SER A 89 10.96 -20.67 -3.60
C SER A 89 11.18 -19.55 -2.59
N ASN A 90 12.10 -18.61 -2.88
CA ASN A 90 12.31 -17.42 -2.08
C ASN A 90 11.08 -16.52 -2.12
N PHE A 91 10.46 -16.41 -3.29
CA PHE A 91 9.24 -15.62 -3.50
C PHE A 91 8.04 -16.18 -2.71
N PHE A 92 7.87 -17.51 -2.66
CA PHE A 92 6.83 -18.12 -1.82
C PHE A 92 7.06 -17.86 -0.33
N GLY A 93 8.31 -17.90 0.14
CA GLY A 93 8.64 -17.55 1.52
C GLY A 93 8.17 -16.13 1.89
N GLU A 94 8.50 -15.13 1.07
CA GLU A 94 8.15 -13.73 1.36
C GLU A 94 6.64 -13.45 1.41
N THR A 95 5.84 -14.16 0.61
CA THR A 95 4.37 -13.96 0.59
C THR A 95 3.66 -14.59 1.79
N HIS A 96 4.31 -15.50 2.50
CA HIS A 96 3.72 -16.28 3.58
C HIS A 96 4.36 -16.07 4.95
N LEU A 97 5.53 -15.41 5.02
CA LEU A 97 6.15 -15.00 6.28
C LEU A 97 5.35 -13.87 6.95
N ARG A 98 4.80 -14.13 8.14
CA ARG A 98 4.16 -13.14 9.02
C ARG A 98 5.18 -12.59 10.02
N LEU A 99 5.50 -11.30 10.05
CA LEU A 99 6.41 -10.72 11.07
C LEU A 99 5.90 -10.95 12.53
N GLY A 100 6.75 -11.53 13.41
CA GLY A 100 6.97 -11.20 14.85
C GLY A 100 6.04 -11.66 16.01
N TYR A 101 6.43 -12.74 16.73
CA TYR A 101 6.36 -13.09 18.20
C TYR A 101 5.05 -13.04 19.06
N PRO A 102 4.92 -13.86 20.15
CA PRO A 102 5.11 -15.31 20.26
C PRO A 102 3.78 -16.06 20.48
N HIS A 103 3.60 -17.19 19.81
CA HIS A 103 2.68 -18.23 20.29
C HIS A 103 3.45 -19.54 20.51
N ARG A 104 3.18 -20.11 21.69
CA ARG A 104 3.80 -21.23 22.41
C ARG A 104 4.96 -21.94 21.70
N THR A 105 6.13 -21.81 22.34
CA THR A 105 7.28 -22.70 22.22
C THR A 105 6.85 -24.16 22.38
N PHE A 106 7.05 -24.94 21.33
CA PHE A 106 7.28 -26.39 21.44
C PHE A 106 8.80 -26.60 21.48
N PRO A 107 9.30 -27.59 22.23
CA PRO A 107 10.72 -27.70 22.51
C PRO A 107 11.43 -28.34 21.30
N TYR A 108 12.14 -27.53 20.52
CA TYR A 108 13.32 -28.00 19.77
C TYR A 108 14.22 -26.80 19.46
N GLN A 109 15.47 -26.85 19.90
CA GLN A 109 16.51 -25.89 19.55
C GLN A 109 16.72 -25.93 18.02
N MET A 110 16.25 -24.91 17.32
CA MET A 110 16.74 -24.54 16.00
C MET A 110 17.55 -23.25 16.16
N PRO A 111 18.66 -23.07 15.44
CA PRO A 111 19.38 -21.81 15.50
C PRO A 111 18.49 -20.71 14.92
N GLU A 112 18.09 -19.76 15.76
CA GLU A 112 17.57 -18.47 15.29
C GLU A 112 18.64 -17.88 14.38
N LEU A 113 18.37 -17.80 13.07
CA LEU A 113 19.22 -17.04 12.17
C LEU A 113 19.23 -15.60 12.70
N SER A 114 20.41 -15.10 13.04
CA SER A 114 20.52 -13.72 13.48
C SER A 114 19.99 -12.79 12.39
N PHE A 115 19.37 -11.67 12.78
CA PHE A 115 18.96 -10.63 11.82
C PHE A 115 20.11 -10.23 10.88
N MET A 116 21.35 -10.27 11.37
CA MET A 116 22.56 -10.00 10.60
C MET A 116 22.78 -11.03 9.49
N HIS A 117 22.50 -12.32 9.72
CA HIS A 117 22.59 -13.35 8.69
C HIS A 117 21.50 -13.16 7.62
N ILE A 118 20.25 -12.89 8.03
CA ILE A 118 19.14 -12.61 7.10
C ILE A 118 19.45 -11.36 6.25
N TYR A 119 19.98 -10.31 6.87
CA TYR A 119 20.37 -9.08 6.17
C TYR A 119 21.55 -9.32 5.22
N GLY A 120 22.54 -10.12 5.64
CA GLY A 120 23.67 -10.53 4.82
C GLY A 120 23.25 -11.30 3.58
N GLN A 121 22.29 -12.22 3.70
CA GLN A 121 21.73 -12.93 2.56
C GLN A 121 20.93 -12.00 1.63
N ARG A 122 20.13 -11.07 2.19
CA ARG A 122 19.39 -10.07 1.39
C ARG A 122 20.29 -9.15 0.58
N ALA A 123 21.46 -8.79 1.09
CA ALA A 123 22.43 -7.96 0.35
C ALA A 123 22.93 -8.64 -0.93
N GLN A 124 22.99 -9.99 -0.93
CA GLN A 124 23.45 -10.81 -2.05
C GLN A 124 22.39 -10.98 -3.15
N VAL A 125 21.10 -10.82 -2.84
CA VAL A 125 20.02 -10.88 -3.82
C VAL A 125 20.09 -9.64 -4.73
N PRO A 126 19.94 -9.75 -6.06
CA PRO A 126 19.88 -8.62 -6.99
C PRO A 126 18.66 -7.74 -6.66
N GLY A 127 18.77 -6.47 -7.01
CA GLY A 127 17.73 -5.50 -6.73
C GLY A 127 16.49 -5.80 -7.57
N SER A 128 15.32 -5.65 -6.97
CA SER A 128 14.05 -5.67 -7.68
C SER A 128 13.69 -4.27 -8.15
N VAL A 129 12.91 -4.20 -9.24
CA VAL A 129 12.30 -2.93 -9.67
C VAL A 129 11.17 -2.59 -8.70
N ILE A 130 11.12 -1.35 -8.23
CA ILE A 130 10.02 -0.81 -7.42
C ILE A 130 9.30 0.23 -8.26
N ILE A 131 7.97 0.10 -8.33
CA ILE A 131 7.09 1.06 -9.00
C ILE A 131 6.02 1.51 -8.01
N GLU A 132 6.06 2.78 -7.60
CA GLU A 132 5.00 3.44 -6.87
C GLU A 132 4.07 4.13 -7.86
N VAL A 133 2.88 3.55 -7.99
CA VAL A 133 1.85 4.00 -8.91
C VAL A 133 1.04 5.10 -8.20
N GLY A 134 1.17 6.35 -8.65
CA GLY A 134 0.44 7.49 -8.10
C GLY A 134 -0.38 8.19 -9.19
N SER A 135 -1.55 8.73 -8.81
CA SER A 135 -2.46 9.39 -9.76
C SER A 135 -1.84 10.62 -10.44
N GLY A 136 -1.05 11.42 -9.71
CA GLY A 136 -0.33 12.55 -10.27
C GLY A 136 1.05 12.19 -10.81
N TYR A 137 1.83 11.47 -10.02
CA TYR A 137 3.21 11.10 -10.33
C TYR A 137 3.46 9.64 -10.03
N CYS A 138 4.15 8.98 -10.96
CA CYS A 138 4.72 7.66 -10.76
C CYS A 138 6.15 7.86 -10.29
N LYS A 139 6.56 7.08 -9.29
CA LYS A 139 7.97 6.99 -8.87
C LYS A 139 8.44 5.57 -9.12
N PHE A 140 9.67 5.43 -9.61
CA PHE A 140 10.24 4.12 -9.89
C PHE A 140 11.71 4.09 -9.50
N GLY A 141 12.24 2.91 -9.20
CA GLY A 141 13.64 2.74 -8.84
C GLY A 141 13.99 1.32 -8.46
N TRP A 142 15.10 1.16 -7.77
CA TRP A 142 15.61 -0.14 -7.33
C TRP A 142 15.44 -0.33 -5.84
N SER A 143 15.12 -1.55 -5.41
CA SER A 143 14.97 -1.89 -3.99
C SER A 143 16.24 -1.73 -3.15
N LYS A 144 17.41 -1.63 -3.80
CA LYS A 144 18.70 -1.40 -3.13
C LYS A 144 18.98 0.07 -2.80
N TYR A 145 18.15 1.00 -3.27
CA TYR A 145 18.36 2.43 -3.06
C TYR A 145 17.37 3.01 -2.07
N ALA A 146 17.82 4.03 -1.32
CA ALA A 146 17.00 4.73 -0.33
C ALA A 146 15.95 5.67 -0.95
N SER A 147 16.08 5.98 -2.23
CA SER A 147 15.20 6.91 -2.95
C SER A 147 14.89 6.38 -4.36
N PRO A 148 13.76 6.79 -4.96
CA PRO A 148 13.43 6.42 -6.34
C PRO A 148 14.51 6.92 -7.30
N SER A 149 14.77 6.14 -8.35
CA SER A 149 15.69 6.50 -9.44
C SER A 149 15.08 7.53 -10.39
N GLY A 150 13.75 7.60 -10.47
CA GLY A 150 13.06 8.57 -11.31
C GLY A 150 11.61 8.78 -10.92
N ARG A 151 11.04 9.88 -11.44
CA ARG A 151 9.62 10.21 -11.34
C ARG A 151 9.12 10.86 -12.62
N PHE A 152 7.84 10.71 -12.93
CA PHE A 152 7.20 11.42 -14.05
C PHE A 152 5.71 11.66 -13.81
N ALA A 153 5.11 12.56 -14.59
CA ALA A 153 3.70 12.91 -14.50
C ALA A 153 2.83 11.81 -15.09
N THR A 154 2.12 11.09 -14.24
CA THR A 154 1.28 9.97 -14.66
C THR A 154 0.03 10.43 -15.37
N PHE A 155 -0.72 11.37 -14.76
CA PHE A 155 -1.98 11.85 -15.31
C PHE A 155 -1.82 12.46 -16.70
N LEU A 156 -0.74 13.23 -16.92
CA LEU A 156 -0.50 13.92 -18.18
C LEU A 156 -0.19 12.97 -19.33
N GLU A 157 0.58 11.90 -19.04
CA GLU A 157 1.06 10.97 -20.06
C GLU A 157 0.10 9.78 -20.29
N PHE A 158 -0.56 9.29 -19.24
CA PHE A 158 -1.31 8.02 -19.27
C PHE A 158 -2.78 8.16 -18.84
N GLY A 159 -3.19 9.32 -18.33
CA GLY A 159 -4.52 9.54 -17.78
C GLY A 159 -4.78 8.77 -16.48
N ASN A 160 -6.02 8.32 -16.27
CA ASN A 160 -6.40 7.61 -15.06
C ASN A 160 -5.94 6.14 -15.08
N ILE A 161 -4.79 5.90 -14.48
CA ILE A 161 -4.18 4.58 -14.26
C ILE A 161 -4.82 3.76 -13.12
N GLU A 162 -5.75 4.34 -12.34
CA GLU A 162 -6.52 3.61 -11.33
C GLU A 162 -7.65 2.78 -11.98
N SER A 163 -7.98 3.08 -13.24
CA SER A 163 -8.90 2.27 -14.04
C SER A 163 -8.18 1.03 -14.62
N PRO A 164 -8.77 -0.17 -14.51
CA PRO A 164 -8.14 -1.44 -14.91
C PRO A 164 -8.16 -1.65 -16.44
N ILE A 165 -7.58 -0.73 -17.21
CA ILE A 165 -7.50 -0.82 -18.67
C ILE A 165 -6.16 -1.43 -19.06
N TYR A 166 -6.20 -2.67 -19.57
CA TYR A 166 -5.02 -3.46 -19.92
C TYR A 166 -4.02 -2.72 -20.82
N SER A 167 -4.48 -2.15 -21.94
CA SER A 167 -3.61 -1.46 -22.91
C SER A 167 -2.89 -0.27 -22.29
N ARG A 168 -3.59 0.49 -21.43
CA ARG A 168 -3.04 1.62 -20.68
C ARG A 168 -1.98 1.15 -19.68
N LEU A 169 -2.28 0.13 -18.88
CA LEU A 169 -1.34 -0.40 -17.88
C LEU A 169 -0.10 -1.03 -18.54
N ARG A 170 -0.28 -1.77 -19.64
CA ARG A 170 0.84 -2.32 -20.42
C ARG A 170 1.73 -1.20 -20.97
N HIS A 171 1.15 -0.17 -21.58
CA HIS A 171 1.90 0.98 -22.08
C HIS A 171 2.62 1.75 -20.96
N PHE A 172 1.95 1.92 -19.82
CA PHE A 172 2.50 2.54 -18.62
C PHE A 172 3.73 1.79 -18.10
N PHE A 173 3.63 0.48 -17.87
CA PHE A 173 4.76 -0.33 -17.39
C PHE A 173 5.88 -0.42 -18.42
N ALA A 174 5.58 -0.57 -19.71
CA ALA A 174 6.58 -0.59 -20.77
C ALA A 174 7.41 0.71 -20.80
N THR A 175 6.75 1.86 -20.60
CA THR A 175 7.45 3.15 -20.51
C THR A 175 8.39 3.21 -19.31
N ILE A 176 7.99 2.67 -18.15
CA ILE A 176 8.84 2.63 -16.95
C ILE A 176 10.10 1.78 -17.20
N TYR A 177 9.94 0.56 -17.72
CA TYR A 177 11.07 -0.31 -18.03
C TYR A 177 12.02 0.30 -19.07
N SER A 178 11.46 0.96 -20.09
CA SER A 178 12.24 1.72 -21.07
C SER A 178 13.04 2.85 -20.42
N ARG A 179 12.42 3.65 -19.56
CA ARG A 179 13.10 4.74 -18.81
C ARG A 179 14.15 4.23 -17.83
N MET A 180 13.94 3.06 -17.24
CA MET A 180 14.93 2.39 -16.40
C MET A 180 16.05 1.73 -17.18
N GLN A 181 15.90 1.59 -18.51
CA GLN A 181 16.82 0.84 -19.37
C GLN A 181 17.01 -0.62 -18.90
N VAL A 182 15.94 -1.24 -18.43
CA VAL A 182 15.93 -2.62 -17.92
C VAL A 182 15.03 -3.49 -18.78
N LYS A 183 15.51 -4.68 -19.14
CA LYS A 183 14.68 -5.70 -19.80
C LYS A 183 13.67 -6.25 -18.80
N THR A 184 12.40 -6.32 -19.20
CA THR A 184 11.30 -6.81 -18.35
C THR A 184 11.54 -8.23 -17.84
N SER A 185 12.19 -9.08 -18.64
CA SER A 185 12.44 -10.49 -18.31
C SER A 185 13.56 -10.76 -17.31
N THR A 186 14.31 -9.74 -16.87
CA THR A 186 15.51 -9.95 -16.06
C THR A 186 15.32 -9.68 -14.58
N GLN A 187 14.30 -8.91 -14.18
CA GLN A 187 14.14 -8.48 -12.79
C GLN A 187 12.70 -8.61 -12.30
N PRO A 188 12.50 -9.06 -11.05
CA PRO A 188 11.18 -9.03 -10.43
C PRO A 188 10.75 -7.59 -10.14
N VAL A 189 9.44 -7.38 -10.03
CA VAL A 189 8.86 -6.06 -9.76
C VAL A 189 7.96 -6.06 -8.53
N VAL A 190 8.10 -5.01 -7.71
CA VAL A 190 7.17 -4.65 -6.65
C VAL A 190 6.40 -3.41 -7.09
N VAL A 191 5.08 -3.55 -7.17
CA VAL A 191 4.18 -2.47 -7.59
C VAL A 191 3.32 -2.07 -6.40
N SER A 192 3.45 -0.83 -5.95
CA SER A 192 2.53 -0.23 -5.00
C SER A 192 1.38 0.41 -5.77
N VAL A 193 0.17 -0.11 -5.57
CA VAL A 193 -1.07 0.36 -6.22
C VAL A 193 -1.72 1.42 -5.33
N PRO A 194 -2.22 2.54 -5.88
CA PRO A 194 -2.90 3.54 -5.09
C PRO A 194 -4.11 2.92 -4.41
N ILE A 195 -4.39 3.35 -3.17
CA ILE A 195 -5.60 2.91 -2.49
C ILE A 195 -6.76 3.54 -3.26
N CYS A 196 -7.49 2.73 -4.00
CA CYS A 196 -8.73 3.07 -4.69
C CYS A 196 -9.83 2.14 -4.15
N HIS A 197 -11.08 2.59 -4.17
CA HIS A 197 -12.24 1.88 -3.60
C HIS A 197 -12.05 1.56 -2.10
N TYR A 198 -12.18 2.60 -1.27
CA TYR A 198 -11.87 2.60 0.16
C TYR A 198 -12.79 1.70 0.99
N ASP A 199 -14.04 1.59 0.57
CA ASP A 199 -15.10 0.92 1.30
C ASP A 199 -14.86 -0.58 1.46
N ASP A 200 -15.47 -1.14 2.49
CA ASP A 200 -15.53 -2.59 2.72
C ASP A 200 -16.71 -3.27 1.99
N THR A 201 -17.22 -2.67 0.91
CA THR A 201 -18.27 -3.27 0.07
C THR A 201 -17.72 -4.34 -0.85
N GLU A 202 -18.57 -5.31 -1.25
CA GLU A 202 -18.17 -6.35 -2.21
C GLU A 202 -17.80 -5.75 -3.58
N SER A 203 -18.48 -4.68 -4.02
CA SER A 203 -18.12 -3.94 -5.23
C SER A 203 -16.70 -3.35 -5.14
N ALA A 204 -16.36 -2.68 -4.03
CA ALA A 204 -15.03 -2.12 -3.81
C ALA A 204 -13.94 -3.21 -3.76
N LYS A 205 -14.24 -4.36 -3.15
CA LYS A 205 -13.34 -5.53 -3.15
C LYS A 205 -13.14 -6.09 -4.54
N ALA A 206 -14.21 -6.23 -5.33
CA ALA A 206 -14.14 -6.71 -6.71
C ALA A 206 -13.31 -5.78 -7.60
N ALA A 207 -13.52 -4.46 -7.51
CA ALA A 207 -12.75 -3.48 -8.27
C ALA A 207 -11.25 -3.53 -7.93
N ARG A 208 -10.89 -3.65 -6.64
CA ARG A 208 -9.49 -3.83 -6.21
C ARG A 208 -8.87 -5.13 -6.73
N ARG A 209 -9.64 -6.22 -6.82
CA ARG A 209 -9.18 -7.49 -7.41
C ARG A 209 -8.97 -7.35 -8.92
N GLN A 210 -9.92 -6.75 -9.63
CA GLN A 210 -9.85 -6.52 -11.07
C GLN A 210 -8.63 -5.68 -11.46
N LEU A 211 -8.35 -4.59 -10.74
CA LEU A 211 -7.14 -3.79 -10.96
C LEU A 211 -5.87 -4.60 -10.76
N LYS A 212 -5.81 -5.39 -9.69
CA LYS A 212 -4.66 -6.25 -9.39
C LYS A 212 -4.45 -7.32 -10.47
N GLU A 213 -5.52 -7.98 -10.91
CA GLU A 213 -5.49 -8.98 -11.99
C GLU A 213 -5.00 -8.36 -13.31
N THR A 214 -5.50 -7.18 -13.67
CA THR A 214 -5.07 -6.49 -14.89
C THR A 214 -3.59 -6.08 -14.83
N ILE A 215 -3.11 -5.65 -13.67
CA ILE A 215 -1.68 -5.37 -13.45
C ILE A 215 -0.84 -6.64 -13.64
N TYR A 216 -1.27 -7.77 -13.06
CA TYR A 216 -0.58 -9.05 -13.23
C TYR A 216 -0.56 -9.47 -14.69
N MET A 217 -1.69 -9.43 -15.39
CA MET A 217 -1.77 -9.76 -16.81
C MET A 217 -0.81 -8.89 -17.63
N ALA A 218 -0.84 -7.56 -17.45
CA ALA A 218 0.02 -6.65 -18.19
C ALA A 218 1.52 -6.93 -17.98
N LEU A 219 1.94 -7.22 -16.74
CA LEU A 219 3.36 -7.45 -16.41
C LEU A 219 3.83 -8.86 -16.81
N PHE A 220 3.02 -9.90 -16.61
CA PHE A 220 3.38 -11.25 -17.05
C PHE A 220 3.39 -11.38 -18.57
N ASP A 221 2.48 -10.71 -19.29
CA ASP A 221 2.52 -10.63 -20.76
C ASP A 221 3.71 -9.80 -21.29
N MET A 222 4.42 -9.10 -20.41
CA MET A 222 5.71 -8.45 -20.70
C MET A 222 6.90 -9.35 -20.31
N ASN A 223 6.65 -10.60 -19.94
CA ASN A 223 7.63 -11.60 -19.48
C ASN A 223 8.33 -11.23 -18.15
N VAL A 224 7.71 -10.43 -17.28
CA VAL A 224 8.28 -10.13 -15.96
C VAL A 224 8.34 -11.41 -15.11
N PRO A 225 9.51 -11.78 -14.53
CA PRO A 225 9.69 -13.09 -13.89
C PRO A 225 8.84 -13.27 -12.62
N ALA A 226 8.66 -12.21 -11.83
CA ALA A 226 7.80 -12.23 -10.66
C ALA A 226 7.22 -10.83 -10.38
N VAL A 227 5.98 -10.79 -9.89
CA VAL A 227 5.24 -9.55 -9.61
C VAL A 227 4.67 -9.59 -8.20
N CYS A 228 5.00 -8.59 -7.39
CA CYS A 228 4.38 -8.35 -6.09
C CYS A 228 3.57 -7.05 -6.14
N ALA A 229 2.23 -7.15 -6.18
CA ALA A 229 1.34 -6.00 -6.16
C ALA A 229 0.81 -5.73 -4.73
N ILE A 230 1.16 -4.57 -4.17
CA ILE A 230 0.83 -4.13 -2.82
C ILE A 230 -0.28 -3.07 -2.92
N ASN A 231 -1.46 -3.37 -2.39
CA ASN A 231 -2.65 -2.52 -2.51
C ASN A 231 -2.81 -1.52 -1.35
N GLN A 232 -1.76 -1.27 -0.57
CA GLN A 232 -1.81 -0.54 0.69
C GLN A 232 -0.60 0.39 0.84
N VAL A 233 -0.58 1.49 0.08
CA VAL A 233 0.45 2.55 0.20
C VAL A 233 0.58 3.03 1.66
N ALA A 234 -0.53 3.12 2.39
CA ALA A 234 -0.53 3.45 3.81
C ALA A 234 0.31 2.49 4.65
N THR A 235 0.19 1.18 4.42
CA THR A 235 1.02 0.17 5.09
C THR A 235 2.50 0.37 4.79
N LEU A 236 2.85 0.69 3.53
CA LEU A 236 4.25 0.98 3.16
C LEU A 236 4.78 2.24 3.85
N ALA A 237 3.95 3.28 4.00
CA ALA A 237 4.33 4.50 4.72
C ALA A 237 4.62 4.22 6.21
N LEU A 238 3.80 3.38 6.86
CA LEU A 238 4.05 2.96 8.24
C LEU A 238 5.32 2.12 8.36
N PHE A 239 5.56 1.19 7.43
CA PHE A 239 6.78 0.40 7.41
C PHE A 239 8.03 1.27 7.24
N ALA A 240 7.97 2.30 6.39
CA ALA A 240 9.03 3.29 6.26
C ALA A 240 9.26 4.07 7.59
N ALA A 241 8.18 4.34 8.32
CA ALA A 241 8.22 4.93 9.67
C ALA A 241 8.56 3.91 10.79
N ARG A 242 8.91 2.66 10.45
CA ARG A 242 9.20 1.55 11.39
C ARG A 242 8.05 1.25 12.36
N ARG A 243 6.82 1.41 11.88
CA ARG A 243 5.58 1.08 12.60
C ARG A 243 4.76 0.07 11.81
N THR A 244 3.94 -0.70 12.49
CA THR A 244 3.00 -1.67 11.86
C THR A 244 1.54 -1.31 12.10
N SER A 245 1.27 -0.41 13.06
CA SER A 245 -0.04 0.13 13.38
C SER A 245 0.02 1.64 13.52
N GLY A 246 -1.06 2.32 13.18
CA GLY A 246 -1.20 3.78 13.23
C GLY A 246 -2.21 4.30 12.23
N ILE A 247 -2.42 5.61 12.23
CA ILE A 247 -3.21 6.32 11.22
C ILE A 247 -2.25 6.91 10.19
N VAL A 248 -2.54 6.71 8.90
CA VAL A 248 -1.77 7.33 7.82
C VAL A 248 -2.59 8.40 7.15
N VAL A 249 -2.06 9.62 7.12
CA VAL A 249 -2.63 10.73 6.37
C VAL A 249 -1.85 10.88 5.08
N ASN A 250 -2.43 10.41 3.98
CA ASN A 250 -1.83 10.49 2.66
C ASN A 250 -2.42 11.66 1.86
N ILE A 251 -1.65 12.73 1.67
CA ILE A 251 -2.03 13.91 0.88
C ILE A 251 -1.49 13.75 -0.54
N GLY A 252 -2.34 13.18 -1.40
CA GLY A 252 -2.02 12.82 -2.79
C GLY A 252 -2.27 13.94 -3.80
N PHE A 253 -2.28 13.57 -5.08
CA PHE A 253 -2.48 14.53 -6.18
C PHE A 253 -3.94 14.96 -6.33
N HIS A 254 -4.88 14.01 -6.39
CA HIS A 254 -6.31 14.31 -6.52
C HIS A 254 -7.04 14.44 -5.20
N GLN A 255 -6.56 13.76 -4.15
CA GLN A 255 -7.30 13.62 -2.90
C GLN A 255 -6.36 13.39 -1.71
N THR A 256 -6.92 13.55 -0.52
CA THR A 256 -6.31 13.22 0.77
C THR A 256 -7.08 12.07 1.39
N SER A 257 -6.37 11.11 1.96
CA SER A 257 -6.98 9.96 2.65
C SER A 257 -6.40 9.81 4.04
N VAL A 258 -7.25 9.59 5.04
CA VAL A 258 -6.88 9.21 6.42
C VAL A 258 -7.20 7.73 6.60
N VAL A 259 -6.15 6.92 6.77
CA VAL A 259 -6.21 5.47 6.66
C VAL A 259 -5.76 4.84 7.98
N PRO A 260 -6.67 4.26 8.78
CA PRO A 260 -6.28 3.48 9.94
C PRO A 260 -5.68 2.14 9.50
N VAL A 261 -4.53 1.79 10.04
CA VAL A 261 -3.81 0.55 9.77
C VAL A 261 -3.46 -0.12 11.10
N PHE A 262 -3.79 -1.40 11.21
CA PHE A 262 -3.53 -2.19 12.40
C PHE A 262 -2.83 -3.50 12.00
N HIS A 263 -1.67 -3.77 12.60
CA HIS A 263 -0.81 -4.93 12.29
C HIS A 263 -0.58 -5.14 10.78
N GLY A 264 -0.32 -4.05 10.07
CA GLY A 264 -0.06 -4.03 8.63
C GLY A 264 -1.31 -4.18 7.76
N GLN A 265 -2.51 -4.19 8.33
CA GLN A 265 -3.77 -4.28 7.59
C GLN A 265 -4.56 -2.99 7.67
N VAL A 266 -5.01 -2.49 6.51
CA VAL A 266 -5.93 -1.35 6.45
C VAL A 266 -7.27 -1.72 7.05
N MET A 267 -7.72 -0.95 8.05
CA MET A 267 -8.92 -1.19 8.84
C MET A 267 -10.17 -0.64 8.16
N ARG A 268 -10.55 -1.20 7.01
CA ARG A 268 -11.68 -0.70 6.19
C ARG A 268 -13.03 -0.71 6.89
N LYS A 269 -13.21 -1.62 7.85
CA LYS A 269 -14.43 -1.70 8.67
C LYS A 269 -14.57 -0.55 9.67
N VAL A 270 -13.43 -0.04 10.15
CA VAL A 270 -13.39 1.14 11.03
C VAL A 270 -13.72 2.39 10.22
N GLY A 271 -13.27 2.43 8.96
CA GLY A 271 -13.54 3.53 8.04
C GLY A 271 -12.24 4.08 7.48
N VAL A 272 -12.31 4.66 6.28
CA VAL A 272 -11.20 5.38 5.67
C VAL A 272 -11.76 6.71 5.21
N GLU A 273 -11.31 7.80 5.84
CA GLU A 273 -11.80 9.12 5.50
C GLU A 273 -11.10 9.61 4.23
N VAL A 274 -11.87 10.13 3.27
CA VAL A 274 -11.34 10.62 2.01
C VAL A 274 -11.93 11.98 1.69
N MET A 275 -11.03 12.92 1.41
CA MET A 275 -11.38 14.28 1.04
C MET A 275 -10.91 14.55 -0.38
N GLY A 276 -11.76 15.15 -1.20
CA GLY A 276 -11.45 15.61 -2.57
C GLY A 276 -10.49 16.80 -2.64
N MET A 277 -9.58 16.90 -1.67
CA MET A 277 -8.56 17.92 -1.52
C MET A 277 -7.19 17.28 -1.74
N GLY A 278 -6.48 17.67 -2.78
CA GLY A 278 -5.13 17.19 -3.09
C GLY A 278 -4.29 18.27 -3.78
N ALA A 279 -3.09 17.90 -4.22
CA ALA A 279 -2.16 18.82 -4.89
C ALA A 279 -2.77 19.57 -6.09
N LEU A 280 -3.67 18.93 -6.83
CA LEU A 280 -4.35 19.54 -7.97
C LEU A 280 -5.26 20.70 -7.53
N LYS A 281 -6.02 20.52 -6.44
CA LYS A 281 -6.88 21.58 -5.88
C LYS A 281 -6.06 22.73 -5.31
N LEU A 282 -4.95 22.43 -4.63
CA LEU A 282 -4.02 23.45 -4.14
C LEU A 282 -3.43 24.29 -5.28
N THR A 283 -3.00 23.63 -6.36
CA THR A 283 -2.47 24.32 -7.54
C THR A 283 -3.54 25.17 -8.23
N GLY A 284 -4.78 24.66 -8.32
CA GLY A 284 -5.91 25.40 -8.86
C GLY A 284 -6.27 26.64 -8.05
N PHE A 285 -6.29 26.51 -6.71
CA PHE A 285 -6.56 27.63 -5.82
C PHE A 285 -5.48 28.72 -5.91
N LEU A 286 -4.19 28.34 -5.88
CA LEU A 286 -3.10 29.30 -6.06
C LEU A 286 -3.20 30.02 -7.41
N ARG A 287 -3.54 29.29 -8.48
CA ARG A 287 -3.75 29.88 -9.81
C ARG A 287 -4.82 30.95 -9.78
N GLU A 288 -5.95 30.69 -9.14
CA GLU A 288 -7.08 31.64 -9.03
C GLU A 288 -6.67 32.88 -8.22
N GLN A 289 -5.96 32.70 -7.10
CA GLN A 289 -5.42 33.82 -6.32
C GLN A 289 -4.45 34.69 -7.16
N MET A 290 -3.50 34.07 -7.86
CA MET A 290 -2.57 34.78 -8.73
C MET A 290 -3.29 35.58 -9.83
N GLN A 291 -4.35 35.02 -10.41
CA GLN A 291 -5.17 35.72 -11.42
C GLN A 291 -5.93 36.92 -10.84
N GLN A 292 -6.48 36.78 -9.63
CA GLN A 292 -7.14 37.89 -8.92
C GLN A 292 -6.18 39.05 -8.63
N HIS A 293 -4.89 38.76 -8.44
CA HIS A 293 -3.83 39.74 -8.26
C HIS A 293 -3.17 40.19 -9.58
N ASN A 294 -3.78 39.92 -10.74
CA ASN A 294 -3.30 40.30 -12.07
C ASN A 294 -1.88 39.81 -12.41
N MET A 295 -1.46 38.68 -11.83
CA MET A 295 -0.17 38.07 -12.14
C MET A 295 -0.28 37.28 -13.46
N HIS A 296 0.52 37.62 -14.45
CA HIS A 296 0.56 36.92 -15.73
C HIS A 296 1.50 35.72 -15.68
N PHE A 297 1.03 34.53 -16.08
CA PHE A 297 1.84 33.31 -16.15
C PHE A 297 1.36 32.42 -17.29
N ASP A 298 2.30 31.78 -17.99
CA ASP A 298 2.00 31.07 -19.23
C ASP A 298 1.54 29.61 -19.01
N SER A 299 1.87 29.01 -17.86
CA SER A 299 1.67 27.58 -17.66
C SER A 299 1.34 27.18 -16.22
N LEU A 300 0.64 26.05 -16.08
CA LEU A 300 0.41 25.40 -14.78
C LEU A 300 1.70 24.90 -14.12
N TYR A 301 2.75 24.66 -14.92
CA TYR A 301 4.08 24.34 -14.40
C TYR A 301 4.63 25.48 -13.54
N THR A 302 4.39 26.73 -13.94
CA THR A 302 4.79 27.92 -13.17
C THR A 302 4.09 27.95 -11.82
N VAL A 303 2.76 27.83 -11.81
CA VAL A 303 1.96 27.83 -10.57
C VAL A 303 2.39 26.68 -9.65
N ARG A 304 2.61 25.49 -10.20
CA ARG A 304 3.09 24.34 -9.44
C ARG A 304 4.47 24.60 -8.82
N SER A 305 5.39 25.20 -9.58
CA SER A 305 6.74 25.53 -9.10
C SER A 305 6.68 26.55 -7.97
N LEU A 306 5.85 27.58 -8.09
CA LEU A 306 5.61 28.54 -7.02
C LEU A 306 5.00 27.88 -5.79
N LYS A 307 4.00 27.02 -5.98
CA LYS A 307 3.40 26.24 -4.90
C LYS A 307 4.44 25.40 -4.15
N GLU A 308 5.30 24.69 -4.86
CA GLU A 308 6.29 23.80 -4.25
C GLU A 308 7.43 24.54 -3.54
N ASN A 309 7.72 25.80 -3.91
CA ASN A 309 8.85 26.57 -3.36
C ASN A 309 8.45 27.70 -2.40
N LEU A 310 7.25 28.26 -2.53
CA LEU A 310 6.82 29.42 -1.74
C LEU A 310 5.67 29.14 -0.77
N CYS A 311 4.81 28.16 -1.05
CA CYS A 311 3.66 27.88 -0.20
C CYS A 311 4.02 27.03 1.03
N TYR A 312 3.26 27.25 2.10
CA TYR A 312 3.40 26.57 3.38
C TYR A 312 2.05 26.53 4.11
N VAL A 313 1.99 25.88 5.27
CA VAL A 313 0.84 25.92 6.17
C VAL A 313 1.24 26.77 7.38
N ALA A 314 0.50 27.85 7.65
CA ALA A 314 0.73 28.68 8.84
C ALA A 314 0.45 27.87 10.12
N LEU A 315 1.08 28.17 11.26
CA LEU A 315 0.69 27.54 12.53
C LEU A 315 -0.63 28.15 13.04
N ASP A 316 -0.69 29.47 13.06
CA ASP A 316 -1.88 30.28 13.38
C ASP A 316 -2.21 31.14 12.16
N TYR A 317 -3.34 30.84 11.52
CA TYR A 317 -3.76 31.52 10.30
C TYR A 317 -4.06 33.01 10.52
N GLU A 318 -4.69 33.38 11.62
CA GLU A 318 -5.08 34.76 11.90
C GLU A 318 -3.86 35.62 12.25
N ALA A 319 -2.94 35.06 13.04
CA ALA A 319 -1.68 35.74 13.32
C ALA A 319 -0.81 35.91 12.06
N GLU A 320 -0.85 34.96 11.12
CA GLU A 320 -0.08 35.05 9.88
C GLU A 320 -0.63 36.13 8.93
N LEU A 321 -1.94 36.40 8.94
CA LEU A 321 -2.56 37.46 8.13
C LEU A 321 -2.04 38.87 8.45
N ALA A 322 -1.54 39.08 9.66
CA ALA A 322 -1.00 40.36 10.12
C ALA A 322 0.50 40.54 9.81
N LYS A 323 1.18 39.51 9.32
CA LYS A 323 2.63 39.55 9.02
C LYS A 323 2.88 39.96 7.57
N ASP A 324 4.06 40.51 7.31
CA ASP A 324 4.59 40.60 5.95
C ASP A 324 5.15 39.24 5.54
N THR A 325 4.43 38.55 4.67
CA THR A 325 4.77 37.22 4.18
C THR A 325 5.28 37.25 2.75
N GLN A 326 5.70 38.39 2.21
CA GLN A 326 6.20 38.45 0.84
C GLN A 326 7.43 37.56 0.64
N ALA A 327 7.43 36.78 -0.44
CA ALA A 327 8.61 36.09 -0.95
C ALA A 327 8.52 35.93 -2.46
N SER A 328 9.69 35.97 -3.10
CA SER A 328 9.81 35.84 -4.54
C SER A 328 10.52 34.56 -4.94
N PHE A 329 10.11 33.97 -6.06
CA PHE A 329 10.77 32.82 -6.64
C PHE A 329 10.85 32.98 -8.15
N LYS A 330 12.01 32.65 -8.72
CA LYS A 330 12.25 32.73 -10.16
C LYS A 330 11.83 31.41 -10.80
N VAL A 331 10.93 31.48 -11.77
CA VAL A 331 10.56 30.32 -12.61
C VAL A 331 10.91 30.65 -14.05
N ALA A 332 11.78 29.82 -14.64
CA ALA A 332 12.45 30.13 -15.91
C ALA A 332 13.14 31.50 -15.82
N GLU A 333 12.64 32.50 -16.53
CA GLU A 333 13.22 33.86 -16.56
C GLU A 333 12.40 34.89 -15.78
N ALA A 334 11.17 34.57 -15.39
CA ALA A 334 10.27 35.48 -14.70
C ALA A 334 10.36 35.35 -13.18
N LEU A 335 10.36 36.49 -12.48
CA LEU A 335 10.29 36.57 -11.02
C LEU A 335 8.84 36.76 -10.59
N PHE A 336 8.36 35.87 -9.72
CA PHE A 336 7.02 35.96 -9.16
C PHE A 336 7.11 36.23 -7.66
N THR A 337 6.35 37.19 -7.17
CA THR A 337 6.24 37.50 -5.74
C THR A 337 4.87 37.10 -5.24
N LEU A 338 4.83 36.27 -4.19
CA LEU A 338 3.61 35.90 -3.49
C LEU A 338 3.67 36.43 -2.05
N SER A 339 2.51 36.70 -1.47
CA SER A 339 2.33 37.21 -0.11
C SER A 339 1.45 36.27 0.71
N LYS A 340 0.17 36.60 0.90
CA LYS A 340 -0.80 35.82 1.67
C LYS A 340 -1.17 34.50 0.98
N GLU A 341 -1.09 34.47 -0.35
CA GLU A 341 -1.35 33.29 -1.18
C GLU A 341 -0.49 32.10 -0.77
N ARG A 342 0.71 32.38 -0.23
CA ARG A 342 1.67 31.37 0.23
C ARG A 342 1.07 30.46 1.29
N PHE A 343 0.48 31.02 2.34
CA PHE A 343 -0.10 30.22 3.42
C PHE A 343 -1.60 29.95 3.24
N GLN A 344 -2.33 30.84 2.57
CA GLN A 344 -3.74 30.62 2.22
C GLN A 344 -3.92 29.39 1.34
N THR A 345 -2.98 29.13 0.43
CA THR A 345 -3.00 27.92 -0.39
C THR A 345 -2.92 26.67 0.48
N GLY A 346 -2.08 26.62 1.51
CA GLY A 346 -2.02 25.49 2.44
C GLY A 346 -3.27 25.39 3.32
N GLU A 347 -3.84 26.53 3.73
CA GLU A 347 -4.98 26.59 4.64
C GLU A 347 -6.22 25.87 4.10
N ILE A 348 -6.40 25.78 2.78
CA ILE A 348 -7.57 25.09 2.22
C ILE A 348 -7.63 23.60 2.59
N LEU A 349 -6.51 22.97 2.99
CA LEU A 349 -6.52 21.62 3.56
C LEU A 349 -7.27 21.55 4.89
N PHE A 350 -7.22 22.62 5.68
CA PHE A 350 -7.82 22.74 7.01
C PHE A 350 -9.17 23.45 6.97
N GLN A 351 -9.34 24.36 6.01
CA GLN A 351 -10.56 25.13 5.77
C GLN A 351 -10.95 25.06 4.28
N PRO A 352 -11.49 23.92 3.78
CA PRO A 352 -11.83 23.76 2.36
C PRO A 352 -12.81 24.80 1.81
N ARG A 353 -13.60 25.43 2.69
CA ARG A 353 -14.54 26.50 2.37
C ARG A 353 -13.86 27.72 1.72
N LEU A 354 -12.58 27.99 2.03
CA LEU A 354 -11.81 29.07 1.39
C LEU A 354 -11.67 28.86 -0.13
N ALA A 355 -11.68 27.61 -0.59
CA ALA A 355 -11.67 27.25 -2.01
C ALA A 355 -13.08 26.95 -2.56
N GLY A 356 -14.14 27.38 -1.86
CA GLY A 356 -15.53 27.11 -2.25
C GLY A 356 -15.96 25.64 -2.11
N VAL A 357 -15.18 24.80 -1.43
CA VAL A 357 -15.47 23.37 -1.26
C VAL A 357 -16.16 23.12 0.07
N ARG A 358 -17.33 22.48 0.04
CA ARG A 358 -18.03 21.99 1.25
C ARG A 358 -17.51 20.61 1.59
N ALA A 359 -16.41 20.56 2.32
CA ALA A 359 -15.81 19.33 2.85
C ALA A 359 -15.25 19.57 4.25
N MET A 360 -15.01 18.48 4.98
CA MET A 360 -14.30 18.51 6.26
C MET A 360 -12.83 18.91 6.07
N GLY A 361 -12.28 19.63 7.04
CA GLY A 361 -10.85 19.91 7.11
C GLY A 361 -10.03 18.67 7.47
N LEU A 362 -8.73 18.69 7.17
CA LEU A 362 -7.81 17.61 7.45
C LEU A 362 -7.80 17.18 8.92
N GLN A 363 -7.75 18.16 9.82
CA GLN A 363 -7.81 17.97 11.28
C GLN A 363 -9.10 17.30 11.72
N GLN A 364 -10.23 17.63 11.08
CA GLN A 364 -11.52 17.03 11.39
C GLN A 364 -11.57 15.58 10.90
N ALA A 365 -10.97 15.27 9.75
CA ALA A 365 -10.90 13.91 9.22
C ALA A 365 -10.01 13.00 10.07
N VAL A 366 -8.90 13.54 10.58
CA VAL A 366 -8.05 12.80 11.52
C VAL A 366 -8.78 12.54 12.84
N ALA A 367 -9.44 13.56 13.40
CA ALA A 367 -10.24 13.40 14.63
C ALA A 367 -11.34 12.34 14.46
N LEU A 368 -12.12 12.43 13.38
CA LEU A 368 -13.17 11.45 13.09
C LEU A 368 -12.62 10.02 12.96
N CYS A 369 -11.47 9.86 12.30
CA CYS A 369 -10.83 8.55 12.20
C CYS A 369 -10.37 8.01 13.56
N ILE A 370 -9.88 8.87 14.46
CA ILE A 370 -9.51 8.51 15.83
C ILE A 370 -10.76 8.06 16.61
N ASP A 371 -11.86 8.80 16.52
CA ASP A 371 -13.12 8.47 17.19
C ASP A 371 -13.64 7.10 16.71
N HIS A 372 -13.66 6.86 15.39
CA HIS A 372 -14.01 5.55 14.84
C HIS A 372 -13.08 4.42 15.33
N CYS A 373 -11.78 4.69 15.49
CA CYS A 373 -10.84 3.70 16.02
C CYS A 373 -11.10 3.36 17.50
N GLN A 374 -11.53 4.34 18.30
CA GLN A 374 -11.92 4.15 19.70
C GLN A 374 -13.19 3.31 19.81
N ASP A 375 -14.22 3.65 19.02
CA ASP A 375 -15.51 2.94 19.02
C ASP A 375 -15.42 1.49 18.53
N ALA A 376 -14.38 1.16 17.75
CA ALA A 376 -14.22 -0.19 17.20
C ALA A 376 -13.77 -1.25 18.23
N GLU A 377 -13.34 -0.84 19.43
CA GLU A 377 -12.97 -1.71 20.58
C GLU A 377 -12.13 -2.95 20.21
N LEU A 378 -11.18 -2.80 19.27
CA LEU A 378 -10.45 -3.94 18.68
C LEU A 378 -9.45 -4.61 19.62
N THR A 379 -8.98 -3.90 20.66
CA THR A 379 -7.92 -4.35 21.57
C THR A 379 -8.05 -3.73 22.96
N GLY A 380 -7.43 -4.34 23.97
CA GLY A 380 -7.20 -3.72 25.29
C GLY A 380 -6.00 -2.76 25.35
N ASP A 381 -5.37 -2.43 24.21
CA ASP A 381 -4.36 -1.38 24.07
C ASP A 381 -4.91 -0.27 23.16
N ASP A 382 -5.45 0.78 23.77
CA ASP A 382 -6.06 1.93 23.10
C ASP A 382 -5.01 2.90 22.50
N GLY A 383 -3.74 2.49 22.45
CA GLY A 383 -2.63 3.34 22.01
C GLY A 383 -2.32 3.27 20.52
N TRP A 384 -2.76 2.24 19.79
CA TRP A 384 -2.21 1.93 18.46
C TRP A 384 -2.48 3.01 17.40
N PHE A 385 -3.61 3.72 17.49
CA PHE A 385 -4.01 4.78 16.55
C PHE A 385 -3.48 6.18 16.93
N LYS A 386 -2.81 6.33 18.08
CA LYS A 386 -2.21 7.60 18.53
C LYS A 386 -1.01 8.01 17.67
N THR A 387 -0.44 7.08 16.91
CA THR A 387 0.63 7.38 15.95
C THR A 387 0.02 7.79 14.62
N VAL A 388 0.20 9.06 14.25
CA VAL A 388 -0.20 9.58 12.94
C VAL A 388 1.05 9.75 12.06
N VAL A 389 1.05 9.12 10.89
CA VAL A 389 2.12 9.23 9.89
C VAL A 389 1.61 10.02 8.69
N LEU A 390 2.30 11.11 8.37
CA LEU A 390 2.03 11.88 7.15
C LEU A 390 2.76 11.27 5.96
N ALA A 391 2.07 11.16 4.82
CA ALA A 391 2.63 10.66 3.57
C ALA A 391 2.09 11.46 2.36
N GLY A 392 2.83 11.45 1.25
CA GLY A 392 2.42 12.10 0.01
C GLY A 392 3.22 13.37 -0.32
N GLY A 393 3.10 13.83 -1.57
CA GLY A 393 3.96 14.89 -2.12
C GLY A 393 3.65 16.29 -1.57
N VAL A 394 2.47 16.50 -1.01
CA VAL A 394 2.06 17.79 -0.43
C VAL A 394 2.53 17.94 1.03
N CYS A 395 2.85 16.84 1.71
CA CYS A 395 3.39 16.87 3.08
C CYS A 395 4.76 17.55 3.19
N VAL A 396 5.35 17.95 2.07
CA VAL A 396 6.57 18.78 2.01
C VAL A 396 6.30 20.23 2.42
N PHE A 397 5.04 20.68 2.44
CA PHE A 397 4.69 21.99 3.00
C PHE A 397 5.13 22.06 4.46
N THR A 398 5.96 23.06 4.77
CA THR A 398 6.32 23.37 6.16
C THR A 398 5.06 23.74 6.95
N GLY A 399 4.97 23.31 8.21
CA GLY A 399 3.83 23.58 9.09
C GLY A 399 2.61 22.68 8.89
N THR A 400 2.68 21.62 8.07
CA THR A 400 1.56 20.67 7.89
C THR A 400 1.23 19.89 9.18
N ILE A 401 2.18 19.80 10.13
CA ILE A 401 1.94 19.29 11.49
C ILE A 401 1.53 20.50 12.34
N ARG A 402 0.24 20.57 12.72
CA ARG A 402 -0.30 21.51 13.70
C ARG A 402 -0.58 20.78 15.01
#